data_AF-A0A7U6KL66-F1
#
_entry.id   AF-A0A7U6KL66-F1
#
_cell.length_a   1.000
_cell.length_b   1.000
_cell.length_c   1.000
_cell.angle_alpha   90.00
_cell.angle_beta   90.00
_cell.angle_gamma   90.00
#
_symmetry.space_group_name_H-M   'P 1'
#
loop_
_entity.id
_entity.type
_entity.pdbx_description
1 polymer ?
#
loop_
_entity_poly.entity_id
_entity_poly.type
_entity_poly.pdbx_seq_one_letter_code
_entity_poly.pdbx_strand_id
1 'polypeptide(L)'
;MIQSFQIKNIGTYDAVGISCDNLEKVNFIYGANGSGKTTISKLLSNPQSNCTISWLDNRALETLVYNKDFKEKNLLDSGFEGVFTIGEEDIDNERKIIAEKDKLDKLMVNIRRYTVTLDSKQGELRALEEEKVEAVWNNSKLINHELLRSSLTGYLGKKIDFFQRNLQGLSDNTPALALEELESIATSIFHDNTSAITNRPLAKVII
;
A
#
# COMPACT_ATOMS: atom_id res chain seq x y z
N MET A 1 -35.30 -29.83 -31.02
CA MET A 1 -34.19 -30.67 -31.51
C MET A 1 -33.57 -29.97 -32.71
N ILE A 2 -32.24 -29.99 -32.89
CA ILE A 2 -31.60 -29.40 -34.08
C ILE A 2 -31.86 -30.31 -35.28
N GLN A 3 -32.35 -29.73 -36.39
CA GLN A 3 -32.63 -30.46 -37.64
C GLN A 3 -31.53 -30.26 -38.68
N SER A 4 -30.93 -29.07 -38.71
CA SER A 4 -29.79 -28.76 -39.57
C SER A 4 -28.97 -27.60 -39.03
N PHE A 5 -27.74 -27.46 -39.51
CA PHE A 5 -26.94 -26.25 -39.31
C PHE A 5 -26.08 -25.95 -40.53
N GLN A 6 -25.79 -24.67 -40.75
CA GLN A 6 -24.87 -24.18 -41.76
C GLN A 6 -23.67 -23.50 -41.10
N ILE A 7 -22.47 -23.84 -41.57
CA ILE A 7 -21.22 -23.27 -41.08
C ILE A 7 -20.45 -22.62 -42.23
N LYS A 8 -20.05 -21.36 -42.06
CA LYS A 8 -19.41 -20.54 -43.09
C LYS A 8 -18.58 -19.43 -42.46
N ASN A 9 -17.47 -19.06 -43.10
CA ASN A 9 -16.58 -17.97 -42.66
C ASN A 9 -16.10 -18.09 -41.20
N ILE A 10 -15.80 -19.30 -40.73
CA ILE A 10 -15.33 -19.55 -39.36
C ILE A 10 -14.33 -20.71 -39.33
N GLY A 11 -13.21 -20.54 -38.63
CA GLY A 11 -12.16 -21.57 -38.54
C GLY A 11 -11.63 -21.96 -39.93
N THR A 12 -11.78 -23.24 -40.29
CA THR A 12 -11.37 -23.79 -41.59
C THR A 12 -12.47 -23.75 -42.65
N TYR A 13 -13.66 -23.21 -42.33
CA TYR A 13 -14.78 -23.13 -43.27
C TYR A 13 -14.71 -21.81 -44.04
N ASP A 14 -14.70 -21.90 -45.37
CA ASP A 14 -14.61 -20.78 -46.29
C ASP A 14 -15.95 -20.04 -46.46
N ALA A 15 -16.01 -19.14 -47.45
CA ALA A 15 -17.21 -18.38 -47.79
C ALA A 15 -18.24 -19.19 -48.60
N VAL A 16 -17.95 -20.41 -49.04
CA VAL A 16 -19.00 -21.28 -49.58
C VAL A 16 -19.74 -21.93 -48.41
N GLY A 17 -18.96 -22.40 -47.42
CA GLY A 17 -19.49 -23.05 -46.23
C GLY A 17 -20.05 -24.44 -46.51
N ILE A 18 -20.56 -25.08 -45.46
CA ILE A 18 -21.14 -26.42 -45.51
C ILE A 18 -22.45 -26.45 -44.72
N SER A 19 -23.45 -27.15 -45.25
CA SER A 19 -24.69 -27.45 -44.54
C SER A 19 -24.69 -28.92 -44.09
N CYS A 20 -25.11 -29.14 -42.85
CA CYS A 20 -25.40 -30.46 -42.31
C CYS A 20 -26.90 -30.58 -42.11
N ASP A 21 -27.57 -31.27 -43.03
CA ASP A 21 -29.01 -31.46 -43.04
C ASP A 21 -29.40 -32.86 -42.52
N ASN A 22 -30.69 -33.04 -42.22
CA ASN A 22 -31.27 -34.31 -41.77
C ASN A 22 -30.60 -34.88 -40.52
N LEU A 23 -30.38 -34.03 -39.52
CA LEU A 23 -29.83 -34.48 -38.23
C LEU A 23 -30.85 -35.34 -37.47
N GLU A 24 -30.37 -36.48 -37.01
CA GLU A 24 -31.15 -37.43 -36.22
C GLU A 24 -30.95 -37.20 -34.72
N LYS A 25 -31.63 -37.98 -33.88
CA LYS A 25 -31.48 -37.87 -32.42
C LYS A 25 -30.03 -38.07 -31.95
N VAL A 26 -29.27 -38.91 -32.66
CA VAL A 26 -27.86 -39.21 -32.42
C VAL A 26 -27.12 -39.08 -33.74
N ASN A 27 -26.09 -38.25 -33.78
CA ASN A 27 -25.25 -38.03 -34.97
C ASN A 27 -23.78 -38.21 -34.61
N PHE A 28 -23.01 -38.81 -35.51
CA PHE A 28 -21.57 -38.97 -35.35
C PHE A 28 -20.86 -38.16 -36.44
N ILE A 29 -20.06 -37.17 -36.02
CA ILE A 29 -19.25 -36.34 -36.93
C ILE A 29 -17.78 -36.66 -36.66
N TYR A 30 -17.07 -37.18 -37.67
CA TYR A 30 -15.68 -37.60 -37.56
C TYR A 30 -14.83 -37.03 -38.71
N GLY A 31 -13.51 -37.03 -38.53
CA GLY A 31 -12.55 -36.50 -39.49
C GLY A 31 -11.17 -36.34 -38.88
N ALA A 32 -10.17 -36.00 -39.69
CA ALA A 32 -8.78 -35.79 -39.24
C ALA A 32 -8.63 -34.61 -38.25
N ASN A 33 -7.50 -34.55 -37.55
CA ASN A 33 -7.17 -33.37 -36.73
C ASN A 33 -7.14 -32.12 -37.62
N GLY A 34 -7.73 -31.02 -37.15
CA GLY A 34 -7.88 -29.79 -37.95
C GLY A 34 -9.06 -29.77 -38.92
N SER A 35 -9.88 -30.82 -39.01
CA SER A 35 -11.04 -30.87 -39.93
C SER A 35 -12.24 -29.99 -39.51
N GLY A 36 -12.09 -29.09 -38.53
CA GLY A 36 -13.16 -28.19 -38.09
C GLY A 36 -14.14 -28.75 -37.05
N LYS A 37 -13.98 -29.98 -36.53
CA LYS A 37 -14.89 -30.59 -35.52
C LYS A 37 -15.10 -29.70 -34.29
N THR A 38 -14.01 -29.16 -33.73
CA THR A 38 -14.08 -28.23 -32.59
C THR A 38 -14.77 -26.92 -32.94
N THR A 39 -14.71 -26.50 -34.21
CA THR A 39 -15.42 -25.31 -34.69
C THR A 39 -16.92 -25.54 -34.71
N ILE A 40 -17.37 -26.74 -35.10
CA ILE A 40 -18.80 -27.12 -35.03
C ILE A 40 -19.29 -27.05 -33.59
N SER A 41 -18.55 -27.62 -32.62
CA SER A 41 -18.98 -27.56 -31.21
C SER A 41 -19.03 -26.12 -30.67
N LYS A 42 -18.07 -25.26 -31.05
CA LYS A 42 -18.09 -23.83 -30.71
C LYS A 42 -19.29 -23.11 -31.33
N LEU A 43 -19.62 -23.41 -32.60
CA LEU A 43 -20.79 -22.84 -33.27
C LEU A 43 -22.09 -23.22 -32.56
N LEU A 44 -22.26 -24.49 -32.20
CA LEU A 44 -23.45 -24.97 -31.48
C LEU A 44 -23.57 -24.34 -30.09
N SER A 45 -22.45 -24.04 -29.44
CA SER A 45 -22.43 -23.36 -28.13
C SER A 45 -22.71 -21.86 -28.24
N ASN A 46 -22.23 -21.19 -29.30
CA ASN A 46 -22.38 -19.76 -29.51
C ASN A 46 -22.56 -19.44 -31.00
N PRO A 47 -23.81 -19.42 -31.51
CA PRO A 47 -24.10 -19.20 -32.92
C PRO A 47 -23.55 -17.85 -33.41
N GLN A 48 -22.84 -17.87 -34.55
CA GLN A 48 -22.31 -16.66 -35.19
C GLN A 48 -23.28 -16.14 -36.25
N SER A 49 -23.26 -14.83 -36.53
CA SER A 49 -24.18 -14.18 -37.48
C SER A 49 -24.14 -14.74 -38.91
N ASN A 50 -23.01 -15.33 -39.32
CA ASN A 50 -22.81 -15.89 -40.67
C ASN A 50 -23.14 -17.39 -40.75
N CYS A 51 -23.61 -17.99 -39.66
CA CYS A 51 -23.95 -19.40 -39.54
C CYS A 51 -25.41 -19.54 -39.08
N THR A 52 -26.08 -20.62 -39.45
CA THR A 52 -27.50 -20.81 -39.11
C THR A 52 -27.71 -22.16 -38.44
N ILE A 53 -28.67 -22.23 -37.52
CA ILE A 53 -29.08 -23.47 -36.85
C ILE A 53 -30.60 -23.55 -36.94
N SER A 54 -31.09 -24.62 -37.55
CA SER A 54 -32.51 -24.89 -37.72
C SER A 54 -32.99 -25.84 -36.63
N TRP A 55 -34.07 -25.46 -35.98
CA TRP A 55 -34.66 -26.22 -34.88
C TRP A 55 -36.01 -26.79 -35.29
N LEU A 56 -36.32 -27.99 -34.80
CA LEU A 56 -37.65 -28.59 -34.90
C LEU A 56 -38.70 -27.60 -34.37
N ASP A 57 -39.74 -27.37 -35.17
CA ASP A 57 -40.83 -26.42 -34.90
C ASP A 57 -40.36 -24.98 -34.66
N ASN A 58 -39.18 -24.60 -35.19
CA ASN A 58 -38.53 -23.31 -34.93
C ASN A 58 -38.35 -22.99 -33.44
N ARG A 59 -38.28 -24.01 -32.59
CA ARG A 59 -38.13 -23.86 -31.14
C ARG A 59 -36.69 -24.15 -30.72
N ALA A 60 -35.93 -23.07 -30.48
CA ALA A 60 -34.61 -23.17 -29.88
C ALA A 60 -34.71 -23.80 -28.48
N LEU A 61 -33.85 -24.79 -28.22
CA LEU A 61 -33.68 -25.38 -26.90
C LEU A 61 -32.32 -24.98 -26.35
N GLU A 62 -32.17 -25.05 -25.03
CA GLU A 62 -30.88 -24.92 -24.39
C GLU A 62 -29.90 -25.96 -24.98
N THR A 63 -28.74 -25.49 -25.44
CA THR A 63 -27.73 -26.32 -26.07
C THR A 63 -26.58 -26.54 -25.09
N LEU A 64 -26.48 -27.75 -24.55
CA LEU A 64 -25.37 -28.14 -23.68
C LEU A 64 -24.23 -28.71 -24.53
N VAL A 65 -23.10 -27.99 -24.56
CA VAL A 65 -21.92 -28.39 -25.33
C VAL A 65 -20.77 -28.74 -24.39
N TYR A 66 -20.40 -30.02 -24.39
CA TYR A 66 -19.21 -30.48 -23.70
C TYR A 66 -17.98 -30.41 -24.63
N ASN A 67 -17.18 -29.37 -24.48
CA ASN A 67 -15.94 -29.17 -25.25
C ASN A 67 -14.78 -28.68 -24.34
N LYS A 68 -13.64 -28.34 -24.95
CA LYS A 68 -12.47 -27.81 -24.22
C LYS A 68 -12.82 -26.53 -23.47
N ASP A 69 -13.55 -25.61 -24.09
CA ASP A 69 -13.94 -24.34 -23.49
C ASP A 69 -14.83 -24.57 -22.25
N PHE A 70 -15.78 -25.51 -22.32
CA PHE A 70 -16.60 -25.92 -21.17
C PHE A 70 -15.74 -26.40 -20.01
N LYS A 71 -14.74 -27.26 -20.30
CA LYS A 71 -13.81 -27.75 -19.27
C LYS A 71 -12.98 -26.62 -18.66
N GLU A 72 -12.42 -25.73 -19.47
CA GLU A 72 -11.61 -24.61 -18.95
C GLU A 72 -12.42 -23.62 -18.10
N LYS A 73 -13.69 -23.43 -18.44
CA LYS A 73 -14.61 -22.54 -17.72
C LYS A 73 -15.18 -23.13 -16.44
N ASN A 74 -15.45 -24.43 -16.45
CA ASN A 74 -16.22 -25.11 -15.40
C ASN A 74 -15.40 -26.09 -14.57
N LEU A 75 -14.13 -26.33 -14.92
CA LEU A 75 -13.23 -27.21 -14.17
C LEU A 75 -11.93 -26.46 -13.93
N LEU A 76 -11.81 -25.83 -12.76
CA LEU A 76 -10.51 -25.43 -12.24
C LEU A 76 -9.85 -26.60 -11.54
N ASP A 77 -8.54 -26.77 -11.74
CA ASP A 77 -7.71 -27.45 -10.75
C ASP A 77 -7.68 -26.57 -9.50
N SER A 78 -8.51 -26.92 -8.51
CA SER A 78 -8.56 -26.27 -7.19
C SER A 78 -7.27 -26.49 -6.38
N GLY A 79 -6.26 -27.16 -6.94
CA GLY A 79 -5.04 -27.59 -6.24
C GLY A 79 -5.25 -28.78 -5.32
N PHE A 80 -6.48 -29.31 -5.23
CA PHE A 80 -6.82 -30.52 -4.49
C PHE A 80 -7.13 -31.66 -5.47
N GLU A 81 -6.31 -32.71 -5.47
CA GLU A 81 -6.57 -33.90 -6.29
C GLU A 81 -7.97 -34.49 -5.97
N GLY A 82 -8.82 -34.58 -6.99
CA GLY A 82 -10.14 -35.21 -6.90
C GLY A 82 -11.30 -34.29 -6.52
N VAL A 83 -11.08 -32.98 -6.33
CA VAL A 83 -12.16 -32.00 -6.09
C VAL A 83 -12.42 -31.17 -7.34
N PHE A 84 -13.49 -31.53 -8.06
CA PHE A 84 -13.98 -30.78 -9.21
C PHE A 84 -15.11 -29.84 -8.76
N THR A 85 -14.82 -28.55 -8.65
CA THR A 85 -15.85 -27.53 -8.49
C THR A 85 -16.55 -27.37 -9.84
N ILE A 86 -17.86 -27.61 -9.91
CA ILE A 86 -18.65 -27.50 -11.15
C ILE A 86 -19.48 -26.22 -11.09
N GLY A 87 -19.11 -25.22 -11.90
CA GLY A 87 -19.90 -24.00 -12.09
C GLY A 87 -19.04 -22.75 -12.33
N GLU A 88 -19.38 -21.96 -13.36
CA GLU A 88 -18.67 -20.70 -13.67
C GLU A 88 -18.68 -19.72 -12.48
N GLU A 89 -19.78 -19.66 -11.70
CA GLU A 89 -19.89 -18.76 -10.53
C GLU A 89 -18.96 -19.14 -9.37
N ASP A 90 -18.81 -20.43 -9.10
CA ASP A 90 -17.98 -20.92 -7.98
C ASP A 90 -16.49 -20.69 -8.25
N ILE A 91 -16.08 -20.83 -9.51
CA ILE A 91 -14.72 -20.62 -9.99
C ILE A 91 -14.29 -19.16 -9.89
N ASP A 92 -15.15 -18.22 -10.27
CA ASP A 92 -14.86 -16.79 -10.18
C ASP A 92 -14.79 -16.32 -8.72
N ASN A 93 -15.63 -16.86 -7.85
CA ASN A 93 -15.57 -16.58 -6.42
C ASN A 93 -14.28 -17.13 -5.79
N GLU A 94 -13.87 -18.35 -6.14
CA GLU A 94 -12.63 -18.94 -5.67
C GLU A 94 -11.40 -18.14 -6.12
N ARG A 95 -11.35 -17.71 -7.38
CA ARG A 95 -10.30 -16.82 -7.90
C ARG A 95 -10.23 -15.49 -7.15
N LYS A 96 -11.39 -14.87 -6.86
CA LYS A 96 -11.45 -13.64 -6.08
C LYS A 96 -10.92 -13.84 -4.66
N ILE A 97 -11.28 -14.94 -3.99
CA ILE A 97 -10.79 -15.27 -2.65
C ILE A 97 -9.27 -15.40 -2.66
N ILE A 98 -8.69 -16.11 -3.63
CA ILE A 98 -7.23 -16.28 -3.75
C ILE A 98 -6.55 -14.92 -3.96
N ALA A 99 -7.08 -14.09 -4.86
CA ALA A 99 -6.52 -12.78 -5.15
C ALA A 99 -6.58 -11.83 -3.94
N GLU A 100 -7.69 -11.83 -3.20
CA GLU A 100 -7.81 -11.01 -1.99
C GLU A 100 -6.91 -11.50 -0.84
N LYS A 101 -6.70 -12.82 -0.71
CA LYS A 101 -5.72 -13.37 0.23
C LYS A 101 -4.29 -12.92 -0.09
N ASP A 102 -3.88 -12.97 -1.35
CA ASP A 102 -2.55 -12.50 -1.77
C ASP A 102 -2.34 -10.99 -1.52
N LYS A 103 -3.39 -10.18 -1.72
CA LYS A 103 -3.36 -8.75 -1.34
C LYS A 103 -3.23 -8.57 0.17
N LEU A 104 -3.97 -9.34 0.97
CA LEU A 104 -3.91 -9.29 2.42
C LEU A 104 -2.50 -9.61 2.93
N ASP A 105 -1.87 -10.66 2.41
CA ASP A 105 -0.52 -11.07 2.80
C ASP A 105 0.51 -9.97 2.47
N LYS A 106 0.41 -9.36 1.28
CA LYS A 106 1.26 -8.22 0.89
C LYS A 106 1.07 -7.02 1.81
N LEU A 107 -0.18 -6.69 2.18
CA LEU A 107 -0.47 -5.61 3.12
C LEU A 107 0.10 -5.90 4.51
N MET A 108 -0.02 -7.12 5.01
CA MET A 108 0.55 -7.52 6.30
C MET A 108 2.08 -7.38 6.33
N VAL A 109 2.77 -7.77 5.26
CA VAL A 109 4.23 -7.58 5.13
C VAL A 109 4.60 -6.10 5.16
N ASN A 110 3.83 -5.25 4.46
CA ASN A 110 4.07 -3.80 4.44
C ASN A 110 3.82 -3.16 5.81
N ILE A 111 2.73 -3.53 6.50
CA ILE A 111 2.44 -3.06 7.86
C ILE A 111 3.62 -3.38 8.77
N ARG A 112 4.10 -4.62 8.78
CA ARG A 112 5.25 -5.02 9.60
C ARG A 112 6.50 -4.19 9.29
N ARG A 113 6.78 -3.94 8.01
CA ARG A 113 7.91 -3.10 7.59
C ARG A 113 7.77 -1.66 8.07
N TYR A 114 6.59 -1.06 7.91
CA TYR A 114 6.34 0.31 8.34
C TYR A 114 6.39 0.47 9.86
N THR A 115 5.87 -0.49 10.63
CA THR A 115 5.98 -0.48 12.09
C THR A 115 7.44 -0.48 12.53
N VAL A 116 8.28 -1.38 12.00
CA VAL A 116 9.72 -1.41 12.32
C VAL A 116 10.42 -0.11 11.94
N THR A 117 10.10 0.47 10.78
CA THR A 117 10.69 1.73 10.34
C THR A 117 10.29 2.89 11.25
N LEU A 118 9.03 2.93 11.66
CA LEU A 118 8.48 3.97 12.53
C LEU A 118 9.12 3.91 13.92
N ASP A 119 9.25 2.72 14.52
CA ASP A 119 9.91 2.54 15.80
C ASP A 119 11.38 2.98 15.74
N SER A 120 12.10 2.62 14.67
CA SER A 120 13.49 3.06 14.45
C SER A 120 13.59 4.59 14.38
N LYS A 121 12.71 5.25 13.62
CA LYS A 121 12.72 6.71 13.49
C LYS A 121 12.33 7.43 14.78
N GLN A 122 11.41 6.88 15.55
CA GLN A 122 11.09 7.41 16.88
C GLN A 122 12.28 7.26 17.84
N GLY A 123 13.03 6.15 17.78
CA GLY A 123 14.25 5.96 18.53
C GLY A 123 15.34 6.98 18.17
N GLU A 124 15.58 7.19 16.87
CA GLU A 124 16.51 8.22 16.37
C GLU A 124 16.11 9.63 16.85
N LEU A 125 14.82 9.96 16.81
CA LEU A 125 14.31 11.26 17.26
C LEU A 125 14.56 11.48 18.76
N ARG A 126 14.26 10.49 19.60
CA ARG A 126 14.51 10.58 21.05
C ARG A 126 16.00 10.73 21.35
N ALA A 127 16.84 9.95 20.68
CA ALA A 127 18.29 10.04 20.85
C ALA A 127 18.83 11.44 20.46
N LEU A 128 18.33 12.01 19.37
CA LEU A 128 18.72 13.35 18.93
C LEU A 128 18.21 14.44 19.88
N GLU A 129 17.02 14.29 20.45
CA GLU A 129 16.49 15.21 21.47
C GLU A 129 17.34 15.15 22.75
N GLU A 130 17.69 13.96 23.22
CA GLU A 130 18.58 13.76 24.37
C GLU A 130 19.98 14.35 24.11
N GLU A 131 20.55 14.12 22.93
CA GLU A 131 21.84 14.67 22.52
C GLU A 131 21.85 16.20 22.57
N LYS A 132 20.80 16.84 22.02
CA LYS A 132 20.66 18.31 22.03
C LYS A 132 20.55 18.87 23.44
N VAL A 133 19.74 18.24 24.30
CA VAL A 133 19.60 18.66 25.70
C VAL A 133 20.92 18.52 26.44
N GLU A 134 21.64 17.41 26.23
CA GLU A 134 22.93 17.16 26.88
C GLU A 134 24.02 18.12 26.39
N ALA A 135 24.04 18.46 25.10
CA ALA A 135 24.98 19.44 24.55
C ALA A 135 24.81 20.82 25.21
N VAL A 136 23.58 21.33 25.28
CA VAL A 136 23.28 22.61 25.95
C VAL A 136 23.57 22.53 27.45
N TRP A 137 23.30 21.39 28.08
CA TRP A 137 23.62 21.19 29.48
C TRP A 137 25.13 21.18 29.75
N ASN A 138 25.93 20.57 28.89
CA ASN A 138 27.39 20.58 29.00
C ASN A 138 27.95 22.00 28.87
N ASN A 139 27.36 22.81 27.98
CA ASN A 139 27.70 24.22 27.87
C ASN A 139 27.45 24.96 29.20
N SER A 140 26.34 24.69 29.90
CA SER A 140 26.11 25.30 31.24
C SER A 140 27.23 25.04 32.26
N LYS A 141 28.00 23.96 32.11
CA LYS A 141 29.11 23.62 33.02
C LYS A 141 30.34 24.52 32.83
N LEU A 142 30.48 25.19 31.68
CA LEU A 142 31.58 26.13 31.46
C LEU A 142 31.34 27.48 32.19
N ILE A 143 30.13 27.71 32.73
CA ILE A 143 29.83 28.83 33.64
C ILE A 143 30.49 28.57 35.00
N ASN A 144 31.70 29.07 35.17
CA ASN A 144 32.49 28.94 36.41
C ASN A 144 32.40 30.19 37.31
N HIS A 145 31.84 31.30 36.82
CA HIS A 145 31.69 32.53 37.59
C HIS A 145 30.59 32.42 38.66
N GLU A 146 30.95 32.59 39.94
CA GLU A 146 30.10 32.30 41.09
C GLU A 146 28.82 33.15 41.13
N LEU A 147 28.92 34.47 40.84
CA LEU A 147 27.77 35.38 40.79
C LEU A 147 26.86 35.13 39.58
N LEU A 148 27.43 34.67 38.47
CA LEU A 148 26.63 34.36 37.27
C LEU A 148 25.87 33.05 37.51
N ARG A 149 26.52 32.07 38.13
CA ARG A 149 25.90 30.81 38.51
C ARG A 149 24.82 30.98 39.56
N SER A 150 25.04 31.84 40.57
CA SER A 150 24.03 32.13 41.60
C SER A 150 22.80 32.85 41.04
N SER A 151 22.97 33.68 40.01
CA SER A 151 21.83 34.30 39.30
C SER A 151 21.00 33.29 38.48
N LEU A 152 21.59 32.14 38.13
CA LEU A 152 20.97 31.09 37.30
C LEU A 152 20.47 29.88 38.11
N THR A 153 20.57 29.90 39.44
CA THR A 153 20.24 28.76 40.33
C THR A 153 18.81 28.23 40.15
N GLY A 154 17.84 29.09 39.78
CA GLY A 154 16.46 28.68 39.48
C GLY A 154 16.28 27.95 38.15
N TYR A 155 17.24 28.05 37.23
CA TYR A 155 17.20 27.46 35.89
C TYR A 155 18.19 26.31 35.70
N LEU A 156 19.24 26.23 36.54
CA LEU A 156 20.23 25.14 36.56
C LEU A 156 19.77 23.91 37.38
N GLY A 157 18.48 23.80 37.73
CA GLY A 157 17.94 22.68 38.50
C GLY A 157 17.62 21.44 37.66
N LYS A 158 17.21 21.62 36.39
CA LYS A 158 16.87 20.53 35.46
C LYS A 158 17.37 20.83 34.06
N LYS A 159 17.96 19.83 33.39
CA LYS A 159 18.51 19.97 32.04
C LYS A 159 17.46 20.46 31.02
N ILE A 160 16.23 19.95 31.13
CA ILE A 160 15.12 20.28 30.25
C ILE A 160 14.69 21.74 30.43
N ASP A 161 14.57 22.22 31.67
CA ASP A 161 14.16 23.59 31.97
C ASP A 161 15.20 24.60 31.47
N PHE A 162 16.50 24.28 31.64
CA PHE A 162 17.60 25.07 31.10
C PHE A 162 17.56 25.10 29.56
N PHE A 163 17.34 23.94 28.92
CA PHE A 163 17.22 23.84 27.46
C PHE A 163 16.05 24.66 26.91
N GLN A 164 14.86 24.54 27.51
CA GLN A 164 13.67 25.30 27.10
C GLN A 164 13.87 26.82 27.25
N ARG A 165 14.57 27.25 28.31
CA ARG A 165 14.84 28.68 28.50
C ARG A 165 15.82 29.22 27.45
N ASN A 166 16.82 28.43 27.06
CA ASN A 166 17.72 28.77 25.95
C ASN A 166 16.96 28.90 24.63
N LEU A 167 16.02 27.99 24.34
CA LEU A 167 15.16 28.05 23.16
C LEU A 167 14.26 29.30 23.14
N GLN A 168 13.66 29.67 24.28
CA GLN A 168 12.88 30.92 24.39
C GLN A 168 13.74 32.16 24.14
N GLY A 169 14.96 32.18 24.66
CA GLY A 169 15.88 33.27 24.36
C GLY A 169 16.15 33.36 22.85
N LEU A 170 16.36 32.23 22.17
CA LEU A 170 16.57 32.19 20.71
C LEU A 170 15.35 32.75 19.94
N SER A 171 14.12 32.48 20.36
CA SER A 171 12.92 33.01 19.71
C SER A 171 12.73 34.51 19.90
N ASP A 172 13.16 35.07 21.03
CA ASP A 172 12.98 36.48 21.37
C ASP A 172 14.02 37.41 20.72
N ASN A 173 14.82 36.91 19.77
CA ASN A 173 15.85 37.64 19.04
C ASN A 173 16.85 38.41 19.93
N THR A 174 17.04 37.95 21.17
CA THR A 174 17.97 38.58 22.11
C THR A 174 19.40 38.46 21.58
N PRO A 175 20.17 39.56 21.52
CA PRO A 175 21.53 39.54 21.00
C PRO A 175 22.41 38.58 21.81
N ALA A 176 23.26 37.85 21.08
CA ALA A 176 24.29 36.99 21.66
C ALA A 176 25.36 37.87 22.33
N LEU A 177 25.66 37.60 23.60
CA LEU A 177 26.75 38.23 24.34
C LEU A 177 27.81 37.17 24.63
N ALA A 178 29.09 37.57 24.62
CA ALA A 178 30.17 36.67 24.97
C ALA A 178 30.15 36.34 26.47
N LEU A 179 30.57 35.14 26.85
CA LEU A 179 30.58 34.70 28.25
C LEU A 179 31.25 35.72 29.19
N GLU A 180 32.36 36.32 28.75
CA GLU A 180 33.11 37.33 29.50
C GLU A 180 32.28 38.61 29.75
N GLU A 181 31.47 39.03 28.79
CA GLU A 181 30.58 40.19 28.92
C GLU A 181 29.48 39.92 29.94
N LEU A 182 29.00 38.68 30.02
CA LEU A 182 27.97 38.26 30.96
C LEU A 182 28.49 38.12 32.37
N GLU A 183 29.72 37.63 32.53
CA GLU A 183 30.42 37.60 33.81
C GLU A 183 30.65 39.03 34.32
N SER A 184 31.03 39.96 33.45
CA SER A 184 31.15 41.38 33.77
C SER A 184 29.82 42.01 34.18
N ILE A 185 28.74 41.74 33.43
CA ILE A 185 27.38 42.21 33.75
C ILE A 185 26.91 41.63 35.09
N ALA A 186 27.11 40.34 35.34
CA ALA A 186 26.75 39.71 36.61
C ALA A 186 27.53 40.32 37.77
N THR A 187 28.82 40.61 37.58
CA THR A 187 29.62 41.31 38.59
C THR A 187 29.09 42.71 38.83
N SER A 188 28.76 43.47 37.77
CA SER A 188 28.20 44.82 37.92
C SER A 188 26.82 44.86 38.59
N ILE A 189 25.98 43.83 38.40
CA ILE A 189 24.61 43.80 38.93
C ILE A 189 24.55 43.18 40.33
N PHE A 190 25.40 42.19 40.63
CA PHE A 190 25.30 41.38 41.84
C PHE A 190 26.46 41.58 42.85
N HIS A 191 27.51 42.36 42.53
CA HIS A 191 28.64 42.59 43.45
C HIS A 191 28.36 43.70 44.49
N ASP A 192 27.47 44.65 44.21
CA ASP A 192 27.09 45.68 45.16
C ASP A 192 25.60 45.63 45.48
N ASN A 193 25.29 45.70 46.77
CA ASN A 193 23.96 45.88 47.33
C ASN A 193 23.44 47.31 47.01
N THR A 194 23.38 47.65 45.72
CA THR A 194 23.00 48.98 45.23
C THR A 194 21.53 48.97 44.85
N SER A 195 20.79 49.79 45.58
CA SER A 195 19.41 50.20 45.38
C SER A 195 18.97 50.22 43.92
N ALA A 196 17.92 49.45 43.62
CA ALA A 196 16.99 49.61 42.51
C ALA A 196 17.56 50.19 41.22
N ILE A 197 18.23 49.37 40.41
CA ILE A 197 18.48 49.69 39.01
C ILE A 197 17.21 49.33 38.22
N THR A 198 16.34 50.32 38.04
CA THR A 198 15.20 50.25 37.13
C THR A 198 15.66 50.11 35.68
N ASN A 199 15.11 49.11 34.98
CA ASN A 199 15.10 48.93 33.53
C ASN A 199 16.46 48.79 32.82
N ARG A 200 16.98 47.55 32.74
CA ARG A 200 17.70 47.09 31.54
C ARG A 200 17.24 45.69 31.12
N PRO A 201 17.12 45.42 29.80
CA PRO A 201 16.63 44.15 29.29
C PRO A 201 17.62 43.02 29.59
N LEU A 202 17.06 41.84 29.89
CA LEU A 202 17.77 40.60 30.21
C LEU A 202 18.74 40.21 29.08
N ALA A 203 20.02 40.14 29.41
CA ALA A 203 21.11 39.69 28.54
C ALA A 203 21.27 38.16 28.62
N LYS A 204 21.42 37.50 27.46
CA LYS A 204 21.58 36.04 27.29
C LYS A 204 22.97 35.55 27.65
N VAL A 205 23.07 34.41 28.34
CA VAL A 205 24.30 33.61 28.41
C VAL A 205 24.44 32.68 27.22
N ILE A 206 25.54 32.78 26.46
CA ILE A 206 25.95 31.77 25.47
C ILE A 206 27.29 31.16 25.86
N ILE A 207 27.30 29.84 25.89
CA ILE A 207 28.47 28.95 25.84
C ILE A 207 28.27 28.02 24.65
#